data_AF-A0A2D4LJ56-F1
#
_entry.id   AF-A0A2D4LJ56-F1
#
_cell.length_a   1.000
_cell.length_b   1.000
_cell.length_c   1.000
_cell.angle_alpha   90.00
_cell.angle_beta   90.00
_cell.angle_gamma   90.00
#
_symmetry.space_group_name_H-M   'P 1'
#
loop_
_entity.id
_entity.type
_entity.pdbx_description
1 polymer ?
#
loop_
_entity_poly.entity_id
_entity_poly.type
_entity_poly.pdbx_seq_one_letter_code
_entity_poly.pdbx_strand_id
1 'polypeptide(L)'
;IFHFSEGDILSLHLLQLAFSDRRRLASGQIMYEGLEYCEERYSLDLTGGVSSLRGQPNNTKLIGCQTIEKFRSHVDREDSINEVTSPDTSVSVFSWQVNTYGQGKPSTYLGIFDINRWYHAQMPDSLRPGEFLHNCPYFALWSLDAVVSITSPDHILDVLVHERSFTRGVPPSYPPPEQFF
;
A
#
# COMPACT_ATOMS: atom_id res chain seq x y z
N ILE A 1 2.05 5.85 -8.52
CA ILE A 1 1.42 6.87 -7.63
C ILE A 1 0.01 6.41 -7.34
N PHE A 2 -0.50 6.53 -6.12
CA PHE A 2 -1.91 6.24 -5.85
C PHE A 2 -2.75 7.52 -5.87
N HIS A 3 -3.90 7.46 -6.53
CA HIS A 3 -4.98 8.43 -6.44
C HIS A 3 -6.16 7.82 -5.68
N PHE A 4 -6.93 8.66 -4.98
CA PHE A 4 -8.06 8.26 -4.15
C PHE A 4 -9.31 8.99 -4.58
N SER A 5 -10.46 8.33 -4.51
CA SER A 5 -11.77 8.99 -4.57
C SER A 5 -12.53 8.74 -3.28
N GLU A 6 -13.19 9.78 -2.76
CA GLU A 6 -13.89 9.73 -1.47
C GLU A 6 -15.38 10.08 -1.65
N GLY A 7 -16.25 9.30 -1.00
CA GLY A 7 -17.71 9.33 -1.07
C GLY A 7 -18.30 8.15 -0.28
N ASP A 8 -19.45 7.60 -0.69
CA ASP A 8 -19.96 6.32 -0.13
C ASP A 8 -18.97 5.15 -0.35
N ILE A 9 -18.05 5.31 -1.30
CA ILE A 9 -17.07 4.33 -1.74
C ILE A 9 -15.67 4.94 -1.62
N LEU A 10 -14.72 4.15 -1.12
CA LEU A 10 -13.29 4.45 -1.09
C LEU A 10 -12.56 3.54 -2.07
N SER A 11 -11.90 4.12 -3.07
CA SER A 11 -11.13 3.38 -4.08
C SER A 11 -9.67 3.83 -4.14
N LEU A 12 -8.77 2.89 -4.43
CA LEU A 12 -7.35 3.09 -4.69
C LEU A 12 -7.07 2.91 -6.18
N HIS A 13 -6.38 3.87 -6.79
CA HIS A 13 -6.01 3.85 -8.21
C HIS A 13 -4.49 3.99 -8.36
N LEU A 14 -3.81 2.96 -8.86
CA LEU A 14 -2.37 3.02 -9.16
C LEU A 14 -2.16 3.60 -10.56
N LEU A 15 -1.57 4.80 -10.60
CA LEU A 15 -1.11 5.43 -11.82
C LEU A 15 0.36 5.07 -12.09
N GLN A 16 0.61 4.51 -13.26
CA GLN A 16 1.95 4.36 -13.84
C GLN A 16 2.28 5.61 -14.66
N LEU A 17 3.43 6.19 -14.37
CA LEU A 17 3.97 7.32 -15.10
C LEU A 17 5.20 6.85 -15.85
N ALA A 18 5.24 7.09 -17.16
CA ALA A 18 6.41 6.86 -17.99
C ALA A 18 7.06 8.18 -18.36
N PHE A 19 8.37 8.25 -18.20
CA PHE A 19 9.18 9.42 -18.46
C PHE A 19 10.26 9.05 -19.47
N SER A 20 10.55 9.96 -20.40
CA SER A 20 11.54 9.74 -21.44
C SER A 20 12.98 9.82 -20.92
N ASP A 21 13.20 10.54 -19.81
CA ASP A 21 14.53 10.71 -19.23
C ASP A 21 14.51 10.74 -17.69
N ARG A 22 15.68 10.50 -17.10
CA ARG A 22 15.98 10.66 -15.68
C ARG A 22 17.27 11.46 -15.52
N ARG A 23 17.20 12.57 -14.80
CA ARG A 23 18.34 13.46 -14.56
C ARG A 23 18.77 13.41 -13.10
N ARG A 24 20.08 13.24 -12.86
CA ARG A 24 20.65 13.39 -11.51
C ARG A 24 20.93 14.86 -11.23
N LEU A 25 20.34 15.38 -10.16
CA LEU A 25 20.53 16.76 -9.71
C LEU A 25 21.85 16.89 -8.95
N ALA A 26 22.33 18.13 -8.80
CA ALA A 26 23.53 18.44 -8.01
C ALA A 26 23.39 18.01 -6.53
N SER A 27 22.15 17.91 -6.01
CA SER A 27 21.85 17.37 -4.68
C SER A 27 22.05 15.85 -4.57
N GLY A 28 22.32 15.16 -5.69
CA GLY A 28 22.35 13.71 -5.78
C GLY A 28 20.98 13.05 -5.96
N GLN A 29 19.88 13.80 -5.85
CA GLN A 29 18.53 13.32 -6.10
C GLN A 29 18.28 13.05 -7.58
N ILE A 30 17.32 12.18 -7.87
CA ILE A 30 16.89 11.85 -9.23
C ILE A 30 15.61 12.60 -9.53
N MET A 31 15.56 13.21 -10.71
CA MET A 31 14.38 13.89 -11.26
C MET A 31 13.99 13.19 -12.55
N TYR A 32 12.74 12.75 -12.64
CA TYR A 32 12.18 12.21 -13.88
C TYR A 32 11.69 13.36 -14.77
N GLU A 33 12.03 13.31 -16.06
CA GLU A 33 11.76 14.40 -17.02
C GLU A 33 11.12 13.87 -18.30
N GLY A 34 10.32 14.73 -18.93
CA GLY A 34 9.61 14.37 -20.16
C GLY A 34 8.55 13.29 -19.95
N LEU A 35 7.50 13.58 -19.16
CA LEU A 35 6.35 12.68 -19.01
C LEU A 35 5.76 12.34 -20.38
N GLU A 36 5.81 11.06 -20.74
CA GLU A 36 5.29 10.54 -22.01
C GLU A 36 3.84 10.10 -21.89
N TYR A 37 3.51 9.38 -20.81
CA TYR A 37 2.13 9.01 -20.50
C TYR A 37 1.91 8.81 -19.00
N CYS A 38 0.63 8.86 -18.63
CA CYS A 38 0.11 8.53 -17.30
C CYS A 38 -1.12 7.64 -17.50
N GLU A 39 -1.10 6.43 -16.95
CA GLU A 39 -2.16 5.44 -17.14
C GLU A 39 -2.51 4.77 -15.80
N GLU A 40 -3.79 4.52 -15.57
CA GLU A 40 -4.23 3.67 -14.46
C GLU A 40 -3.90 2.21 -14.77
N ARG A 41 -3.17 1.56 -13.85
CA ARG A 41 -2.72 0.18 -14.00
C ARG A 41 -3.31 -0.77 -12.97
N TYR A 42 -3.88 -0.25 -11.90
CA TYR A 42 -4.54 -1.05 -10.89
C TYR A 42 -5.65 -0.25 -10.20
N SER A 43 -6.78 -0.89 -9.97
CA SER A 43 -7.94 -0.32 -9.27
C SER A 43 -8.40 -1.27 -8.16
N LEU A 44 -8.66 -0.72 -6.98
CA LEU A 44 -9.11 -1.48 -5.82
C LEU A 44 -10.18 -0.72 -5.03
N ASP A 45 -11.38 -1.30 -4.92
CA ASP A 45 -12.45 -0.82 -4.04
C ASP A 45 -12.26 -1.36 -2.62
N LEU A 46 -11.96 -0.46 -1.67
CA LEU A 46 -11.78 -0.77 -0.26
C LEU A 46 -13.11 -0.84 0.51
N THR A 47 -14.19 -0.30 -0.03
CA THR A 47 -15.53 -0.40 0.57
C THR A 47 -16.13 -1.78 0.36
N GLY A 48 -15.90 -2.40 -0.81
CA GLY A 48 -16.35 -3.75 -1.14
C GLY A 48 -15.40 -4.88 -0.70
N GLY A 49 -14.08 -4.65 -0.72
CA GLY A 49 -13.07 -5.70 -0.56
C GLY A 49 -12.88 -6.26 0.86
N VAL A 50 -13.45 -5.60 1.88
CA VAL A 50 -13.28 -5.95 3.30
C VAL A 50 -14.57 -6.57 3.91
N SER A 51 -15.69 -6.50 3.20
CA SER A 51 -17.00 -6.90 3.74
C SER A 51 -17.52 -8.20 3.11
N SER A 52 -17.38 -9.31 3.84
CA SER A 52 -18.21 -10.51 3.64
C SER A 52 -19.27 -10.70 4.73
N LEU A 53 -19.34 -9.82 5.75
CA LEU A 53 -20.14 -10.05 6.95
C LEU A 53 -20.76 -8.77 7.53
N ARG A 54 -22.08 -8.65 7.35
CA ARG A 54 -23.07 -7.79 8.05
C ARG A 54 -23.00 -6.27 7.84
N GLY A 55 -24.07 -5.77 7.21
CA GLY A 55 -24.46 -4.35 7.20
C GLY A 55 -24.00 -3.62 5.93
N GLN A 56 -24.85 -2.72 5.42
CA GLN A 56 -24.42 -1.80 4.38
C GLN A 56 -23.46 -0.78 5.01
N PRO A 57 -22.22 -0.64 4.50
CA PRO A 57 -21.32 0.41 4.95
C PRO A 57 -22.00 1.76 4.69
N ASN A 58 -22.06 2.61 5.71
CA ASN A 58 -22.70 3.92 5.63
C ASN A 58 -21.69 5.03 5.31
N ASN A 59 -20.43 4.85 5.71
CA ASN A 59 -19.36 5.81 5.44
C ASN A 59 -18.00 5.13 5.53
N THR A 60 -17.23 5.16 4.45
CA THR A 60 -15.84 4.71 4.42
C THR A 60 -14.94 5.93 4.21
N LYS A 61 -13.97 6.13 5.09
CA LYS A 61 -13.03 7.27 4.99
C LYS A 61 -11.59 6.83 5.07
N LEU A 62 -10.74 7.47 4.27
CA LEU A 62 -9.29 7.33 4.41
C LEU A 62 -8.82 8.14 5.63
N ILE A 63 -7.93 7.58 6.44
CA ILE A 63 -7.34 8.30 7.59
C ILE A 63 -5.85 8.55 7.42
N GLY A 64 -5.15 7.75 6.61
CA GLY A 64 -3.73 7.96 6.37
C GLY A 64 -3.24 7.24 5.11
N CYS A 65 -2.29 7.86 4.42
CA CYS A 65 -1.57 7.30 3.29
C CYS A 65 -0.08 7.64 3.43
N GLN A 66 0.75 6.61 3.44
CA GLN A 66 2.20 6.75 3.58
C GLN A 66 2.90 5.87 2.53
N THR A 67 4.03 6.33 2.00
CA THR A 67 4.93 5.49 1.20
C THR A 67 6.20 5.24 2.01
N ILE A 68 6.68 4.00 2.03
CA ILE A 68 7.91 3.60 2.71
C ILE A 68 8.84 2.99 1.67
N GLU A 69 10.00 3.61 1.47
CA GLU A 69 11.03 3.14 0.54
C GLU A 69 12.32 2.81 1.29
N LYS A 70 12.96 1.68 0.94
CA LYS A 70 14.28 1.29 1.44
C LYS A 70 15.22 1.01 0.30
N PHE A 71 16.33 1.72 0.29
CA PHE A 71 17.45 1.52 -0.62
C PHE A 71 18.52 0.69 0.12
N ARG A 72 19.06 -0.36 -0.49
CA ARG A 72 20.25 -1.05 0.06
C ARG A 72 21.41 -0.08 0.16
N SER A 73 22.04 -0.05 1.33
CA SER A 73 23.39 0.49 1.48
C SER A 73 24.38 -0.48 0.84
N HIS A 74 24.65 -0.33 -0.45
CA HIS A 74 25.76 -1.03 -1.09
C HIS A 74 27.08 -0.41 -0.60
N VAL A 75 27.64 -0.96 0.49
CA VAL A 75 28.95 -0.53 1.04
C VAL A 75 30.12 -1.09 0.21
N ASP A 76 29.90 -2.06 -0.69
CA ASP A 76 30.98 -2.85 -1.34
C ASP A 76 30.95 -2.91 -2.89
N ARG A 77 30.40 -1.91 -3.61
CA ARG A 77 30.58 -1.85 -5.08
C ARG A 77 31.24 -0.56 -5.52
N GLU A 78 32.56 -0.61 -5.70
CA GLU A 78 33.35 0.40 -6.41
C GLU A 78 33.06 0.47 -7.94
N ASP A 79 32.17 -0.37 -8.49
CA ASP A 79 32.02 -0.55 -9.95
C ASP A 79 30.62 -0.26 -10.54
N SER A 80 29.89 0.78 -10.09
CA SER A 80 28.76 1.30 -10.88
C SER A 80 28.40 2.76 -10.58
N ILE A 81 29.31 3.68 -10.89
CA ILE A 81 29.13 5.15 -10.71
C ILE A 81 27.90 5.71 -11.48
N ASN A 82 27.27 4.93 -12.38
CA ASN A 82 26.14 5.33 -13.23
C ASN A 82 24.84 4.50 -13.10
N GLU A 83 24.77 3.46 -12.25
CA GLU A 83 23.51 2.72 -12.08
C GLU A 83 22.68 3.34 -10.96
N VAL A 84 21.68 4.13 -11.35
CA VAL A 84 20.65 4.67 -10.44
C VAL A 84 19.87 3.49 -9.85
N THR A 85 20.07 3.23 -8.56
CA THR A 85 19.40 2.15 -7.83
C THR A 85 17.97 2.53 -7.48
N SER A 86 16.99 1.77 -7.98
CA SER A 86 15.62 1.77 -7.46
C SER A 86 15.59 1.24 -6.01
N PRO A 87 14.61 1.64 -5.18
CA PRO A 87 14.48 1.08 -3.84
C PRO A 87 14.22 -0.43 -3.92
N ASP A 88 14.90 -1.20 -3.07
CA ASP A 88 14.69 -2.66 -2.96
C ASP A 88 13.33 -2.99 -2.32
N THR A 89 12.79 -2.06 -1.54
CA THR A 89 11.47 -2.16 -0.92
C THR A 89 10.76 -0.85 -1.16
N SER A 90 9.58 -0.91 -1.76
CA SER A 90 8.71 0.25 -1.95
C SER A 90 7.28 -0.19 -1.67
N VAL A 91 6.75 0.23 -0.52
CA VAL A 91 5.39 -0.12 -0.10
C VAL A 91 4.55 1.13 0.09
N SER A 92 3.27 1.05 -0.27
CA SER A 92 2.26 2.06 0.04
C SER A 92 1.37 1.53 1.16
N VAL A 93 1.31 2.28 2.25
CA VAL A 93 0.51 2.00 3.44
C VAL A 93 -0.74 2.86 3.37
N PHE A 94 -1.90 2.23 3.51
CA PHE A 94 -3.20 2.86 3.58
C PHE A 94 -3.85 2.52 4.90
N SER A 95 -4.51 3.49 5.52
CA SER A 95 -5.34 3.26 6.68
C SER A 95 -6.69 3.91 6.46
N TRP A 96 -7.77 3.19 6.80
CA TRP A 96 -9.13 3.65 6.56
C TRP A 96 -10.08 3.15 7.65
N GLN A 97 -11.21 3.82 7.78
CA GLN A 97 -12.29 3.45 8.70
C GLN A 97 -13.57 3.17 7.93
N VAL A 98 -14.27 2.12 8.34
CA VAL A 98 -15.59 1.74 7.84
C VAL A 98 -16.60 1.90 8.96
N ASN A 99 -17.57 2.78 8.76
CA ASN A 99 -18.71 2.96 9.66
C ASN A 99 -19.90 2.18 9.12
N THR A 100 -20.39 1.22 9.91
CA THR A 100 -21.59 0.44 9.56
C THR A 100 -22.78 0.97 10.33
N TYR A 101 -23.91 1.18 9.64
CA TYR A 101 -25.13 1.67 10.30
C TYR A 101 -25.55 0.75 11.47
N GLY A 102 -25.87 1.36 12.61
CA GLY A 102 -26.23 0.62 13.83
C GLY A 102 -25.06 0.02 14.60
N GLN A 103 -23.82 0.14 14.10
CA GLN A 103 -22.62 -0.16 14.90
C GLN A 103 -22.11 1.10 15.59
N GLY A 104 -21.91 1.01 16.91
CA GLY A 104 -21.47 2.14 17.73
C GLY A 104 -19.98 2.45 17.63
N LYS A 105 -19.18 1.61 16.97
CA LYS A 105 -17.73 1.80 16.75
C LYS A 105 -17.37 1.50 15.29
N PRO A 106 -16.49 2.30 14.66
CA PRO A 106 -15.97 2.00 13.32
C PRO A 106 -15.06 0.77 13.34
N SER A 107 -15.07 0.00 12.26
CA SER A 107 -13.97 -0.92 11.96
C SER A 107 -12.82 -0.13 11.34
N THR A 108 -11.60 -0.34 11.82
CA THR A 108 -10.41 0.38 11.31
C THR A 108 -9.40 -0.61 10.75
N TYR A 109 -8.85 -0.29 9.58
CA TYR A 109 -7.94 -1.17 8.85
C TYR A 109 -6.63 -0.47 8.50
N LEU A 110 -5.57 -1.27 8.41
CA LEU A 110 -4.29 -0.91 7.83
C LEU A 110 -3.97 -1.89 6.71
N GLY A 111 -3.74 -1.37 5.52
CA GLY A 111 -3.37 -2.13 4.33
C GLY A 111 -2.00 -1.72 3.84
N ILE A 112 -1.21 -2.69 3.38
CA ILE A 112 0.12 -2.46 2.81
C ILE A 112 0.18 -3.08 1.43
N PHE A 113 0.31 -2.24 0.41
CA PHE A 113 0.53 -2.64 -0.98
C PHE A 113 2.03 -2.63 -1.28
N ASP A 114 2.56 -3.74 -1.78
CA ASP A 114 3.96 -3.87 -2.18
C ASP A 114 4.06 -3.85 -3.72
N ILE A 115 4.72 -2.81 -4.26
CA ILE A 115 4.83 -2.62 -5.71
C ILE A 115 5.67 -3.73 -6.36
N ASN A 116 6.70 -4.21 -5.68
CA ASN A 116 7.58 -5.27 -6.18
C ASN A 116 6.81 -6.59 -6.24
N ARG A 117 5.97 -6.87 -5.24
CA ARG A 117 5.10 -8.06 -5.27
C ARG A 117 3.99 -7.96 -6.29
N TRP A 118 3.45 -6.77 -6.52
CA TRP A 118 2.48 -6.56 -7.59
C TRP A 118 3.11 -6.79 -8.98
N TYR A 119 4.36 -6.36 -9.20
CA TYR A 119 5.13 -6.73 -10.40
C TYR A 119 5.32 -8.25 -10.51
N HIS A 120 5.70 -8.94 -9.44
CA HIS A 120 5.84 -10.40 -9.44
C HIS A 120 4.53 -11.13 -9.76
N ALA A 121 3.39 -10.59 -9.30
CA ALA A 121 2.05 -11.10 -9.59
C ALA A 121 1.57 -10.82 -11.03
N GLN A 122 2.46 -10.31 -11.90
CA GLN A 122 2.20 -9.98 -13.31
C GLN A 122 1.27 -8.77 -13.49
N MET A 123 1.38 -7.77 -12.61
CA MET A 123 0.70 -6.48 -12.73
C MET A 123 -0.81 -6.62 -13.03
N PRO A 124 -1.59 -7.35 -12.20
CA PRO A 124 -3.03 -7.42 -12.38
C PRO A 124 -3.64 -6.02 -12.30
N ASP A 125 -4.72 -5.78 -13.03
CA ASP A 125 -5.44 -4.49 -13.08
C ASP A 125 -6.45 -4.32 -11.93
N SER A 126 -6.79 -5.41 -11.25
CA SER A 126 -7.74 -5.48 -10.15
C SER A 126 -7.58 -6.79 -9.38
N LEU A 127 -8.28 -6.96 -8.26
CA LEU A 127 -8.42 -8.27 -7.61
C LEU A 127 -9.19 -9.21 -8.55
N ARG A 128 -8.71 -10.44 -8.73
CA ARG A 128 -9.43 -11.41 -9.57
C ARG A 128 -10.74 -11.83 -8.89
N PRO A 129 -11.76 -12.26 -9.65
CA PRO A 129 -12.98 -12.81 -9.06
C PRO A 129 -12.67 -13.93 -8.07
N GLY A 130 -13.12 -13.78 -6.82
CA GLY A 130 -12.88 -14.74 -5.73
C GLY A 130 -11.59 -14.50 -4.93
N GLU A 131 -10.74 -13.55 -5.33
CA GLU A 131 -9.66 -13.05 -4.48
C GLU A 131 -10.19 -12.04 -3.46
N PHE A 132 -9.59 -12.05 -2.27
CA PHE A 132 -9.93 -11.14 -1.19
C PHE A 132 -8.65 -10.48 -0.67
N LEU A 133 -8.77 -9.30 -0.07
CA LEU A 133 -7.63 -8.56 0.49
C LEU A 133 -6.84 -9.34 1.55
N HIS A 134 -7.51 -10.20 2.33
CA HIS A 134 -6.84 -11.03 3.34
C HIS A 134 -5.98 -12.15 2.73
N ASN A 135 -6.09 -12.42 1.43
CA ASN A 135 -5.35 -13.46 0.72
C ASN A 135 -4.76 -12.93 -0.60
N CYS A 136 -4.24 -11.72 -0.59
CA CYS A 136 -3.63 -11.07 -1.75
C CYS A 136 -2.09 -11.16 -1.68
N PRO A 137 -1.39 -11.63 -2.71
CA PRO A 137 0.06 -11.83 -2.66
C PRO A 137 0.88 -10.53 -2.69
N TYR A 138 0.24 -9.40 -2.99
CA TYR A 138 0.87 -8.07 -3.06
C TYR A 138 0.17 -7.04 -2.15
N PHE A 139 -0.78 -7.49 -1.32
CA PHE A 139 -1.49 -6.64 -0.38
C PHE A 139 -1.68 -7.37 0.95
N ALA A 140 -1.18 -6.79 2.03
CA ALA A 140 -1.37 -7.32 3.37
C ALA A 140 -2.36 -6.44 4.16
N LEU A 141 -3.25 -7.06 4.94
CA LEU A 141 -4.35 -6.39 5.64
C LEU A 141 -4.34 -6.71 7.13
N TRP A 142 -4.44 -5.67 7.97
CA TRP A 142 -4.57 -5.77 9.42
C TRP A 142 -5.82 -5.03 9.92
N SER A 143 -6.50 -5.61 10.90
CA SER A 143 -7.52 -4.90 11.69
C SER A 143 -6.86 -4.16 12.85
N LEU A 144 -7.29 -2.92 13.07
CA LEU A 144 -6.92 -2.07 14.20
C LEU A 144 -8.07 -1.94 15.22
N ASP A 145 -9.07 -2.83 15.19
CA ASP A 145 -10.25 -2.76 16.06
C ASP A 145 -9.90 -2.89 17.56
N ALA A 146 -8.79 -3.55 17.88
CA ALA A 146 -8.25 -3.57 19.24
C ALA A 146 -7.85 -2.17 19.71
N VAL A 147 -7.23 -1.35 18.84
CA VAL A 147 -6.88 0.04 19.14
C VAL A 147 -8.15 0.85 19.35
N VAL A 148 -9.11 0.76 18.42
CA VAL A 148 -10.43 1.44 18.52
C VAL A 148 -11.14 1.08 19.83
N SER A 149 -11.02 -0.17 20.27
CA SER A 149 -11.66 -0.63 21.50
C SER A 149 -11.07 0.02 22.75
N ILE A 150 -9.74 0.21 22.79
CA ILE A 150 -9.00 0.77 23.92
C ILE A 150 -9.07 2.30 23.95
N THR A 151 -9.11 2.96 22.79
CA THR A 151 -9.15 4.43 22.71
C THR A 151 -10.56 5.00 22.74
N SER A 152 -11.60 4.17 22.71
CA SER A 152 -12.99 4.65 22.72
C SER A 152 -13.30 5.51 23.95
N PRO A 153 -13.95 6.68 23.80
CA PRO A 153 -14.64 7.19 22.60
C PRO A 153 -13.78 8.06 21.66
N ASP A 154 -12.47 8.16 21.87
CA ASP A 154 -11.60 9.02 21.07
C ASP A 154 -11.53 8.58 19.60
N HIS A 155 -11.37 9.57 18.72
CA HIS A 155 -11.27 9.36 17.28
C HIS A 155 -9.81 9.22 16.84
N ILE A 156 -9.54 8.20 16.01
CA ILE A 156 -8.26 8.08 15.31
C ILE A 156 -8.26 9.13 14.19
N LEU A 157 -7.24 9.99 14.21
CA LEU A 157 -7.07 11.06 13.22
C LEU A 157 -6.10 10.69 12.11
N ASP A 158 -5.05 9.93 12.42
CA ASP A 158 -4.01 9.50 11.48
C ASP A 158 -3.32 8.23 12.02
N VAL A 159 -2.64 7.49 11.14
CA VAL A 159 -1.84 6.32 11.47
C VAL A 159 -0.49 6.42 10.76
N LEU A 160 0.59 6.46 11.56
CA LEU A 160 1.96 6.50 11.06
C LEU A 160 2.65 5.16 11.28
N VAL A 161 3.20 4.57 10.22
CA VAL A 161 4.09 3.41 10.32
C VAL A 161 5.54 3.91 10.37
N HIS A 162 6.27 3.52 11.41
CA HIS A 162 7.68 3.89 11.53
C HIS A 162 8.55 3.12 10.52
N GLU A 163 9.13 3.85 9.57
CA GLU A 163 10.01 3.28 8.52
C GLU A 163 11.17 2.45 9.09
N ARG A 164 11.73 2.90 10.22
CA ARG A 164 12.84 2.23 10.92
C ARG A 164 12.46 0.85 11.46
N SER A 165 11.19 0.64 11.84
CA SER A 165 10.69 -0.66 12.31
C SER A 165 10.11 -1.52 11.19
N PHE A 166 10.02 -1.01 9.96
CA PHE A 166 9.50 -1.79 8.85
C PHE A 166 10.52 -2.84 8.41
N THR A 167 10.32 -4.10 8.79
CA THR A 167 11.22 -5.20 8.44
C THR A 167 10.45 -6.31 7.75
N ARG A 168 11.15 -7.09 6.92
CA ARG A 168 10.56 -8.30 6.34
C ARG A 168 10.13 -9.25 7.45
N GLY A 169 8.86 -9.65 7.44
CA GLY A 169 8.35 -10.63 8.38
C GLY A 169 8.97 -12.01 8.14
N VAL A 170 9.24 -12.74 9.21
CA VAL A 170 9.57 -14.17 9.13
C VAL A 170 8.25 -14.92 9.29
N PRO A 171 7.78 -15.69 8.30
CA PRO A 171 6.57 -16.47 8.47
C PRO A 171 6.74 -17.49 9.60
N PRO A 172 5.70 -17.75 10.41
CA PRO A 172 5.75 -18.69 11.52
C PRO A 172 5.88 -20.16 11.04
N SER A 173 5.60 -20.41 9.77
CA SER A 173 5.82 -21.68 9.07
C SER A 173 6.87 -21.49 7.98
N TYR A 174 7.38 -22.60 7.43
CA TYR A 174 8.23 -22.61 6.23
C TYR A 174 7.35 -22.84 4.99
N PRO A 175 6.71 -21.80 4.41
CA PRO A 175 6.05 -21.94 3.11
C PRO A 175 7.10 -22.21 2.01
N PRO A 176 6.71 -22.43 0.75
CA PRO A 176 7.63 -22.41 -0.38
C PRO A 176 8.40 -21.06 -0.47
N PRO A 177 9.69 -21.06 -0.88
CA PRO A 177 10.55 -19.87 -1.00
C PRO A 177 9.90 -18.64 -1.63
N GLU A 178 9.07 -18.82 -2.66
CA GLU A 178 8.43 -17.70 -3.38
C GLU A 178 7.36 -16.95 -2.55
N GLN A 179 6.82 -17.59 -1.50
CA GLN A 179 5.77 -17.04 -0.62
C GLN A 179 6.30 -16.33 0.64
N PHE A 180 7.61 -16.37 0.93
CA PHE A 180 8.22 -15.79 2.15
C PHE A 180 8.32 -14.26 2.19
N PHE A 181 7.77 -13.59 1.20
CA PHE A 181 8.53 -12.59 0.47
C PHE A 181 7.58 -11.42 0.24
#